data_AF-A0A969HEV8-F1
#
_entry.id   AF-A0A969HEV8-F1
#
_cell.length_a   1.000
_cell.length_b   1.000
_cell.length_c   1.000
_cell.angle_alpha   90.00
_cell.angle_beta   90.00
_cell.angle_gamma   90.00
#
_symmetry.space_group_name_H-M   'P 1'
#
loop_
_entity.id
_entity.type
_entity.pdbx_description
1 polymer ?
#
loop_
_entity_poly.entity_id
_entity_poly.type
_entity_poly.pdbx_seq_one_letter_code
_entity_poly.pdbx_strand_id
1 'polypeptide(L)'
;MKKIPKSRPFSLEKTMTILDDIIKYKQNEELPKQMQAREPAVVRAEAALAPKPRDFVAALRATDRVALIGEIKKASPSKGLLRHHFDPVELAQTYAANGAAAISVLTDVKYFQGKLEYLTQIRQHLKTTGDRRQKTADPFDKLRAGRRPIRQAQGKPQTGSPRPRVLASLPPLLRKDFIFHPYQVYEARAAGADALLLIAAVLKDKELADLLKVTHELGLTA
;
A
#
# COMPACT_ATOMS: atom_id res chain seq x y z
N MET A 1 -51.84 37.63 15.93
CA MET A 1 -50.55 37.28 15.30
C MET A 1 -49.78 36.34 16.22
N LYS A 2 -49.66 35.05 15.88
CA LYS A 2 -48.90 34.07 16.67
C LYS A 2 -47.40 34.26 16.38
N LYS A 3 -46.60 34.51 17.42
CA LYS A 3 -45.14 34.67 17.32
C LYS A 3 -44.51 33.37 16.80
N ILE A 4 -43.83 33.47 15.67
CA ILE A 4 -43.00 32.39 15.11
C ILE A 4 -41.83 32.15 16.09
N PRO A 5 -41.58 30.92 16.55
CA PRO A 5 -40.45 30.63 17.42
C PRO A 5 -39.14 30.83 16.64
N LYS A 6 -38.23 31.63 17.21
CA LYS A 6 -36.88 31.81 16.65
C LYS A 6 -36.17 30.44 16.63
N SER A 7 -35.76 30.01 15.44
CA SER A 7 -34.97 28.79 15.24
C SER A 7 -33.69 28.85 16.07
N ARG A 8 -33.45 27.82 16.88
CA ARG A 8 -32.15 27.61 17.54
C ARG A 8 -31.06 27.46 16.46
N PRO A 9 -29.86 28.04 16.65
CA PRO A 9 -28.76 27.78 15.74
C PRO A 9 -28.45 26.28 15.74
N PHE A 10 -28.45 25.68 14.55
CA PHE A 10 -28.05 24.29 14.34
C PHE A 10 -26.54 24.21 14.48
N SER A 11 -26.04 24.01 15.70
CA SER A 11 -24.64 23.67 15.94
C SER A 11 -24.39 22.26 15.39
N LEU A 12 -23.73 22.20 14.22
CA LEU A 12 -23.13 20.97 13.70
C LEU A 12 -22.05 20.51 14.68
N GLU A 13 -22.41 19.71 15.68
CA GLU A 13 -21.41 18.90 16.38
C GLU A 13 -20.78 17.99 15.33
N LYS A 14 -19.53 18.31 14.95
CA LYS A 14 -18.76 17.52 14.00
C LYS A 14 -18.56 16.13 14.60
N THR A 15 -19.34 15.15 14.15
CA THR A 15 -19.18 13.75 14.55
C THR A 15 -17.77 13.29 14.19
N MET A 16 -16.97 12.89 15.20
CA MET A 16 -15.63 12.35 14.98
C MET A 16 -15.70 11.11 14.10
N THR A 17 -14.93 11.10 13.03
CA THR A 17 -14.81 9.94 12.14
C THR A 17 -13.71 9.00 12.60
N ILE A 18 -13.72 7.75 12.12
CA ILE A 18 -12.60 6.83 12.35
C ILE A 18 -11.27 7.39 11.83
N LEU A 19 -11.31 8.19 10.77
CA LEU A 19 -10.13 8.85 10.24
C LEU A 19 -9.59 9.89 11.23
N ASP A 20 -10.46 10.73 11.80
CA ASP A 20 -10.08 11.71 12.83
C ASP A 20 -9.45 11.02 14.04
N ASP A 21 -10.04 9.91 14.50
CA ASP A 21 -9.53 9.13 15.63
C ASP A 21 -8.12 8.56 15.36
N ILE A 22 -7.90 8.02 14.16
CA ILE A 22 -6.60 7.50 13.75
C ILE A 22 -5.55 8.60 13.74
N ILE A 23 -5.84 9.74 13.08
CA ILE A 23 -4.90 10.85 12.98
C ILE A 23 -4.59 11.43 14.36
N LYS A 24 -5.60 11.63 15.20
CA LYS A 24 -5.43 12.13 16.58
C LYS A 24 -4.55 11.19 17.41
N TYR A 25 -4.77 9.88 17.31
CA TYR A 25 -3.91 8.91 17.99
C TYR A 25 -2.47 8.98 17.50
N LYS A 26 -2.25 8.99 16.18
CA LYS A 26 -0.89 8.99 15.64
C LYS A 26 -0.13 10.27 15.97
N GLN A 27 -0.79 11.42 15.94
CA GLN A 27 -0.19 12.71 16.28
C GLN A 27 0.16 12.83 17.76
N ASN A 28 -0.74 12.42 18.65
CA ASN A 28 -0.59 12.68 20.09
C ASN A 28 0.15 11.56 20.83
N GLU A 29 0.13 10.33 20.29
CA GLU A 29 0.65 9.14 20.99
C GLU A 29 1.76 8.45 20.22
N GLU A 30 1.51 8.08 18.95
CA GLU A 30 2.42 7.18 18.22
C GLU A 30 3.69 7.88 17.74
N LEU A 31 3.54 8.97 17.00
CA LEU A 31 4.68 9.68 16.40
C LEU A 31 5.65 10.24 17.46
N PRO A 32 5.19 10.89 18.56
CA PRO A 32 6.11 11.33 19.61
C PRO A 32 6.92 10.19 20.21
N LYS A 33 6.29 9.04 20.49
CA LYS A 33 6.99 7.85 21.02
C LYS A 33 7.97 7.28 20.01
N GLN A 34 7.63 7.25 18.72
CA GLN A 34 8.54 6.82 17.67
C GLN A 34 9.77 7.73 17.57
N MET A 35 9.58 9.04 17.54
CA MET A 35 10.68 10.01 17.46
C MET A 35 11.55 10.05 18.72
N GLN A 36 11.01 9.67 19.89
CA GLN A 36 11.77 9.47 21.12
C GLN A 36 12.56 8.15 21.10
N ALA A 37 11.96 7.06 20.61
CA ALA A 37 12.60 5.76 20.53
C ALA A 37 13.68 5.70 19.43
N ARG A 38 13.50 6.44 18.35
CA ARG A 38 14.42 6.51 17.21
C ARG A 38 14.63 7.96 16.83
N GLU A 39 15.85 8.44 17.08
CA GLU A 39 16.20 9.83 16.85
C GLU A 39 16.03 10.19 15.36
N PRO A 40 15.40 11.34 15.04
CA PRO A 40 15.21 11.77 13.65
C PRO A 40 16.49 11.83 12.81
N ALA A 41 17.63 12.18 13.40
CA ALA A 41 18.92 12.20 12.71
C ALA A 41 19.36 10.80 12.26
N VAL A 42 19.18 9.80 13.11
CA VAL A 42 19.49 8.39 12.79
C VAL A 42 18.60 7.90 11.65
N VAL A 43 17.29 8.17 11.71
CA VAL A 43 16.35 7.76 10.66
C VAL A 43 16.68 8.42 9.32
N ARG A 44 17.09 9.69 9.32
CA ARG A 44 17.56 10.37 8.10
C ARG A 44 18.82 9.74 7.53
N ALA A 45 19.78 9.38 8.38
CA ALA A 45 21.01 8.70 7.95
C ALA A 45 20.72 7.33 7.33
N GLU A 46 19.86 6.53 7.96
CA GLU A 46 19.42 5.25 7.41
C GLU A 46 18.68 5.40 6.07
N ALA A 47 17.80 6.40 5.95
CA ALA A 47 17.10 6.70 4.70
C ALA A 47 18.07 7.03 3.56
N ALA A 48 19.16 7.74 3.85
CA ALA A 48 20.21 8.07 2.90
C ALA A 48 21.03 6.84 2.47
N LEU A 49 21.23 5.88 3.38
CA LEU A 49 21.97 4.63 3.12
C LEU A 49 21.11 3.54 2.48
N ALA A 50 19.78 3.69 2.49
CA ALA A 50 18.87 2.70 1.94
C ALA A 50 19.12 2.47 0.42
N PRO A 51 18.99 1.22 -0.09
CA PRO A 51 19.12 0.93 -1.52
C PRO A 51 18.17 1.79 -2.34
N LYS A 52 18.57 2.21 -3.55
CA LYS A 52 17.75 3.07 -4.42
C LYS A 52 16.32 2.53 -4.59
N PRO A 53 15.27 3.39 -4.55
CA PRO A 53 13.91 2.96 -4.82
C PRO A 53 13.79 2.32 -6.21
N ARG A 54 12.98 1.26 -6.30
CA ARG A 54 12.47 0.73 -7.56
C ARG A 54 11.46 1.72 -8.14
N ASP A 55 11.41 1.82 -9.46
CA ASP A 55 10.53 2.76 -10.14
C ASP A 55 9.06 2.32 -10.05
N PHE A 56 8.31 2.94 -9.12
CA PHE A 56 6.91 2.62 -8.86
C PHE A 56 6.01 2.94 -10.06
N VAL A 57 6.22 4.09 -10.70
CA VAL A 57 5.41 4.56 -11.83
C VAL A 57 5.66 3.72 -13.07
N ALA A 58 6.92 3.40 -13.36
CA ALA A 58 7.26 2.53 -14.49
C ALA A 58 6.66 1.13 -14.30
N ALA A 59 6.68 0.58 -13.08
CA ALA A 59 6.09 -0.73 -12.80
C ALA A 59 4.57 -0.76 -13.07
N LEU A 60 3.84 0.30 -12.69
CA LEU A 60 2.42 0.42 -13.01
C LEU A 60 2.14 0.61 -14.51
N ARG A 61 3.06 1.25 -15.24
CA ARG A 61 2.94 1.50 -16.70
C ARG A 61 3.47 0.36 -17.57
N ALA A 62 4.18 -0.62 -16.99
CA ALA A 62 4.83 -1.71 -17.73
C ALA A 62 3.84 -2.75 -18.29
N THR A 63 2.56 -2.67 -17.93
CA THR A 63 1.52 -3.59 -18.37
C THR A 63 0.53 -2.87 -19.30
N ASP A 64 0.10 -3.57 -20.34
CA ASP A 64 -0.99 -3.17 -21.25
C ASP A 64 -2.38 -3.58 -20.71
N ARG A 65 -2.42 -4.15 -19.50
CA ARG A 65 -3.63 -4.55 -18.79
C ARG A 65 -3.84 -3.71 -17.53
N VAL A 66 -4.83 -4.10 -16.72
CA VAL A 66 -5.01 -3.54 -15.38
C VAL A 66 -3.76 -3.80 -14.54
N ALA A 67 -3.12 -2.72 -14.08
CA ALA A 67 -2.02 -2.78 -13.12
C ALA A 67 -2.58 -3.04 -11.70
N LEU A 68 -2.27 -4.22 -11.14
CA LEU A 68 -2.72 -4.60 -9.81
C LEU A 68 -1.69 -4.19 -8.75
N ILE A 69 -2.15 -3.46 -7.73
CA ILE A 69 -1.41 -3.24 -6.48
C ILE A 69 -1.97 -4.21 -5.43
N GLY A 70 -1.23 -5.27 -5.11
CA GLY A 70 -1.64 -6.26 -4.11
C GLY A 70 -1.46 -5.71 -2.70
N GLU A 71 -2.51 -5.68 -1.88
CA GLU A 71 -2.44 -5.15 -0.51
C GLU A 71 -2.25 -6.26 0.53
N ILE A 72 -1.19 -6.15 1.33
CA ILE A 72 -0.92 -6.98 2.49
C ILE A 72 -1.50 -6.30 3.73
N LYS A 73 -2.60 -6.86 4.25
CA LYS A 73 -3.39 -6.29 5.37
C LYS A 73 -3.86 -7.38 6.32
N LYS A 74 -3.51 -7.26 7.60
CA LYS A 74 -3.86 -8.24 8.65
C LYS A 74 -5.25 -8.02 9.24
N ALA A 75 -5.58 -6.78 9.57
CA ALA A 75 -6.85 -6.39 10.16
C ALA A 75 -7.34 -5.05 9.59
N SER A 76 -8.57 -4.65 9.94
CA SER A 76 -9.09 -3.31 9.65
C SER A 76 -10.12 -2.89 10.70
N PRO A 77 -10.33 -1.57 10.95
CA PRO A 77 -11.33 -1.11 11.92
C PRO A 77 -12.75 -1.64 11.64
N SER A 78 -13.14 -1.70 10.37
CA SER A 78 -14.49 -2.09 9.97
C SER A 78 -14.77 -3.60 10.01
N LYS A 79 -13.74 -4.44 9.89
CA LYS A 79 -13.90 -5.90 9.74
C LYS A 79 -13.12 -6.72 10.76
N GLY A 80 -12.40 -6.08 11.68
CA GLY A 80 -11.53 -6.77 12.63
C GLY A 80 -10.39 -7.52 11.93
N LEU A 81 -10.01 -8.67 12.49
CA LEU A 81 -8.98 -9.54 11.96
C LEU A 81 -9.44 -10.18 10.63
N LEU A 82 -8.69 -9.94 9.55
CA LEU A 82 -8.98 -10.46 8.22
C LEU A 82 -8.26 -11.78 7.94
N ARG A 83 -7.08 -11.97 8.54
CA ARG A 83 -6.23 -13.14 8.29
C ARG A 83 -5.49 -13.57 9.56
N HIS A 84 -5.79 -14.78 10.03
CA HIS A 84 -5.16 -15.37 11.22
C HIS A 84 -3.70 -15.75 10.97
N HIS A 85 -3.44 -16.56 9.92
CA HIS A 85 -2.08 -16.91 9.52
C HIS A 85 -1.52 -15.82 8.60
N PHE A 86 -0.67 -14.95 9.17
CA PHE A 86 -0.19 -13.75 8.52
C PHE A 86 1.33 -13.73 8.41
N ASP A 87 1.84 -14.23 7.28
CA ASP A 87 3.24 -14.06 6.86
C ASP A 87 3.30 -13.01 5.73
N PRO A 88 3.88 -11.83 5.98
CA PRO A 88 3.94 -10.76 4.98
C PRO A 88 4.85 -11.12 3.80
N VAL A 89 5.90 -11.92 4.01
CA VAL A 89 6.85 -12.31 2.97
C VAL A 89 6.21 -13.34 2.03
N GLU A 90 5.54 -14.35 2.58
CA GLU A 90 4.81 -15.35 1.79
C GLU A 90 3.70 -14.69 0.94
N LEU A 91 2.95 -13.76 1.54
CA LEU A 91 1.92 -13.01 0.82
C LEU A 91 2.51 -12.15 -0.30
N ALA A 92 3.64 -11.48 -0.05
CA ALA A 92 4.33 -10.69 -1.06
C ALA A 92 4.86 -11.56 -2.21
N GLN A 93 5.43 -12.73 -1.90
CA GLN A 93 5.87 -13.71 -2.89
C GLN A 93 4.69 -14.20 -3.74
N THR A 94 3.55 -14.45 -3.11
CA THR A 94 2.32 -14.85 -3.80
C THR A 94 1.86 -13.76 -4.77
N TYR A 95 1.80 -12.50 -4.33
CA TYR A 95 1.44 -11.39 -5.22
C TYR A 95 2.42 -11.22 -6.38
N ALA A 96 3.73 -11.28 -6.10
CA ALA A 96 4.76 -11.16 -7.12
C ALA A 96 4.69 -12.30 -8.15
N ALA A 97 4.54 -13.55 -7.70
CA ALA A 97 4.43 -14.71 -8.58
C ALA A 97 3.17 -14.70 -9.46
N ASN A 98 2.12 -14.01 -9.03
CA ASN A 98 0.87 -13.84 -9.78
C ASN A 98 0.81 -12.52 -10.58
N GLY A 99 1.95 -11.82 -10.71
CA GLY A 99 2.08 -10.66 -11.61
C GLY A 99 1.52 -9.35 -11.06
N ALA A 100 1.45 -9.18 -9.74
CA ALA A 100 1.15 -7.87 -9.16
C ALA A 100 2.18 -6.82 -9.63
N ALA A 101 1.69 -5.68 -10.13
CA ALA A 101 2.53 -4.59 -10.60
C ALA A 101 3.25 -3.89 -9.45
N ALA A 102 2.63 -3.83 -8.27
CA ALA A 102 3.23 -3.34 -7.03
C ALA A 102 2.59 -4.03 -5.81
N ILE A 103 3.20 -3.85 -4.63
CA ILE A 103 2.70 -4.39 -3.37
C ILE A 103 2.52 -3.25 -2.37
N SER A 104 1.32 -3.12 -1.82
CA SER A 104 0.99 -2.21 -0.74
C SER A 104 1.07 -2.93 0.60
N VAL A 105 1.75 -2.35 1.58
CA VAL A 105 1.92 -2.96 2.90
C VAL A 105 1.36 -2.02 3.97
N LEU A 106 0.36 -2.48 4.73
CA LEU A 106 -0.16 -1.73 5.87
C LEU A 106 0.86 -1.73 7.02
N THR A 107 1.26 -0.54 7.46
CA THR A 107 2.24 -0.38 8.56
C THR A 107 1.64 0.21 9.83
N ASP A 108 0.38 0.66 9.81
CA ASP A 108 -0.32 1.13 11.01
C ASP A 108 -0.56 -0.01 12.01
N VAL A 109 -0.04 0.14 13.23
CA VAL A 109 -0.05 -0.90 14.25
C VAL A 109 -1.42 -1.03 14.90
N LYS A 110 -1.99 0.08 15.37
CA LYS A 110 -3.18 0.06 16.23
C LYS A 110 -4.45 -0.39 15.49
N TYR A 111 -4.69 0.12 14.29
CA TYR A 111 -5.96 -0.03 13.60
C TYR A 111 -5.94 -1.15 12.55
N PHE A 112 -4.75 -1.44 12.00
CA PHE A 112 -4.59 -2.44 10.94
C PHE A 112 -3.75 -3.65 11.35
N GLN A 113 -3.17 -3.65 12.57
CA GLN A 113 -2.21 -4.65 13.04
C GLN A 113 -1.03 -4.85 12.06
N GLY A 114 -0.67 -3.76 11.37
CA GLY A 114 0.50 -3.64 10.53
C GLY A 114 1.76 -3.43 11.36
N LYS A 115 2.90 -3.45 10.68
CA LYS A 115 4.22 -3.21 11.26
C LYS A 115 5.14 -2.62 10.20
N LEU A 116 5.95 -1.63 10.55
CA LEU A 116 6.92 -1.03 9.63
C LEU A 116 7.93 -2.10 9.15
N GLU A 117 8.28 -3.03 10.04
CA GLU A 117 9.22 -4.13 9.78
C GLU A 117 8.75 -5.07 8.67
N TYR A 118 7.45 -5.12 8.36
CA TYR A 118 6.94 -5.90 7.24
C TYR A 118 7.50 -5.41 5.90
N LEU A 119 7.69 -4.10 5.73
CA LEU A 119 8.37 -3.56 4.54
C LEU A 119 9.80 -4.06 4.45
N THR A 120 10.56 -3.97 5.55
CA THR A 120 11.96 -4.41 5.61
C THR A 120 12.08 -5.91 5.32
N GLN A 121 11.23 -6.73 5.94
CA GLN A 121 11.19 -8.17 5.74
C GLN A 121 10.91 -8.52 4.27
N ILE A 122 9.88 -7.90 3.67
CA ILE A 122 9.54 -8.13 2.26
C ILE A 122 10.68 -7.66 1.36
N ARG A 123 11.25 -6.47 1.58
CA ARG A 123 12.35 -5.94 0.78
C ARG A 123 13.55 -6.88 0.74
N GLN A 124 13.89 -7.48 1.88
CA GLN A 124 15.03 -8.38 2.04
C GLN A 124 14.79 -9.79 1.47
N HIS A 125 13.56 -10.31 1.59
CA HIS A 125 13.27 -11.73 1.33
C HIS A 125 12.46 -11.99 0.06
N LEU A 126 11.94 -10.94 -0.59
CA LEU A 126 11.26 -11.10 -1.87
C LEU A 126 12.28 -11.45 -2.96
N LYS A 127 12.13 -12.64 -3.56
CA LYS A 127 13.02 -13.17 -4.60
C LYS A 127 12.31 -13.25 -5.93
N THR A 128 13.03 -13.01 -7.03
CA THR A 128 12.51 -13.23 -8.38
C THR A 128 12.20 -14.71 -8.58
N THR A 129 11.09 -15.02 -9.24
CA THR A 129 10.56 -16.39 -9.46
C THR A 129 11.43 -17.26 -10.39
N GLY A 130 12.73 -16.97 -10.53
CA GLY A 130 13.68 -17.72 -11.34
C GLY A 130 14.10 -19.07 -10.76
N ASP A 131 13.76 -19.37 -9.50
CA ASP A 131 14.40 -20.49 -8.77
C ASP A 131 13.46 -21.62 -8.32
N ARG A 132 12.15 -21.55 -8.61
CA ARG A 132 11.25 -22.70 -8.45
C ARG A 132 10.21 -22.75 -9.55
N ARG A 133 10.49 -23.58 -10.57
CA ARG A 133 9.46 -24.13 -11.45
C ARG A 133 8.58 -25.08 -10.63
N GLN A 134 7.62 -24.56 -9.88
CA GLN A 134 6.51 -25.38 -9.45
C GLN A 134 5.34 -25.12 -10.38
N LYS A 135 5.08 -26.13 -11.23
CA LYS A 135 3.86 -26.28 -12.02
C LYS A 135 2.67 -26.36 -11.06
N THR A 136 2.17 -25.23 -10.58
CA THR A 136 0.82 -25.18 -10.02
C THR A 136 -0.10 -24.67 -11.12
N ALA A 137 -1.09 -25.48 -11.48
CA ALA A 137 -2.12 -25.09 -12.43
C ALA A 137 -2.82 -23.82 -11.91
N ASP A 138 -3.08 -22.87 -12.81
CA ASP A 138 -3.81 -21.64 -12.48
C ASP A 138 -5.18 -22.05 -11.89
N PRO A 139 -5.51 -21.67 -10.65
CA PRO A 139 -6.82 -21.96 -10.05
C PRO A 139 -8.00 -21.45 -10.90
N PHE A 140 -7.76 -20.43 -11.74
CA PHE A 140 -8.74 -19.86 -12.65
C PHE A 140 -8.88 -20.61 -13.98
N ASP A 141 -7.98 -21.55 -14.32
CA ASP A 141 -8.15 -22.41 -15.50
C ASP A 141 -9.42 -23.26 -15.38
N LYS A 142 -9.73 -23.75 -14.18
CA LYS A 142 -10.97 -24.51 -13.91
C LYS A 142 -12.23 -23.66 -14.04
N LEU A 143 -12.15 -22.36 -13.75
CA LEU A 143 -13.27 -21.42 -13.89
C LEU A 143 -13.53 -21.01 -15.35
N ARG A 144 -12.50 -21.05 -16.19
CA ARG A 144 -12.62 -20.83 -17.65
C ARG A 144 -13.25 -22.02 -18.37
N ALA A 145 -13.01 -23.24 -17.88
CA ALA A 145 -13.53 -24.47 -18.47
C ALA A 145 -15.06 -24.64 -18.42
N GLY A 146 -15.78 -23.85 -17.61
CA GLY A 146 -17.24 -23.97 -17.41
C GLY A 146 -18.12 -22.97 -18.18
N ARG A 147 -17.55 -22.03 -18.95
CA ARG A 147 -18.35 -21.03 -19.68
C ARG A 147 -18.69 -21.53 -21.08
N ARG A 148 -19.97 -21.76 -21.37
CA ARG A 148 -20.45 -22.04 -22.74
C ARG A 148 -20.00 -20.92 -23.68
N PRO A 149 -19.45 -21.23 -24.87
CA PRO A 149 -19.04 -20.19 -25.81
C PRO A 149 -20.27 -19.41 -26.29
N ILE A 150 -20.22 -18.09 -26.17
CA ILE A 150 -21.07 -17.16 -26.93
C ILE A 150 -20.72 -17.38 -28.40
N ARG A 151 -21.75 -17.51 -29.25
CA ARG A 151 -21.64 -17.85 -30.68
C ARG A 151 -20.52 -17.08 -31.38
N GLN A 152 -19.68 -17.85 -32.09
CA GLN A 152 -18.53 -17.39 -32.87
C GLN A 152 -19.00 -16.53 -34.06
N ALA A 153 -18.53 -15.28 -34.14
CA ALA A 153 -18.23 -14.67 -35.42
C ALA A 153 -16.84 -15.16 -35.84
N GLN A 154 -16.72 -15.62 -37.08
CA GLN A 154 -15.56 -16.32 -37.62
C GLN A 154 -14.28 -15.47 -37.52
N GLY A 155 -13.37 -15.89 -36.65
CA GLY A 155 -11.99 -15.42 -36.55
C GLY A 155 -11.18 -16.51 -35.85
N LYS A 156 -10.03 -16.91 -36.43
CA LYS A 156 -9.17 -18.00 -35.92
C LYS A 156 -8.97 -17.91 -34.39
N PRO A 157 -9.17 -18.98 -33.62
CA PRO A 157 -8.86 -18.96 -32.19
C PRO A 157 -7.35 -18.87 -32.00
N GLN A 158 -6.87 -17.70 -31.56
CA GLN A 158 -5.52 -17.57 -31.01
C GLN A 158 -5.50 -18.22 -29.62
N THR A 159 -5.11 -19.50 -29.57
CA THR A 159 -4.87 -20.24 -28.33
C THR A 159 -3.54 -19.83 -27.70
N GLY A 160 -3.42 -18.57 -27.29
CA GLY A 160 -2.37 -18.15 -26.37
C GLY A 160 -2.84 -18.41 -24.94
N SER A 161 -2.40 -19.49 -24.30
CA SER A 161 -2.46 -19.52 -22.83
C SER A 161 -1.70 -18.29 -22.32
N PRO A 162 -2.23 -17.54 -21.33
CA PRO A 162 -1.49 -16.42 -20.77
C PRO A 162 -0.26 -17.01 -20.08
N ARG A 163 0.88 -17.00 -20.76
CA ARG A 163 2.16 -17.36 -20.14
C ARG A 163 2.36 -16.35 -19.00
N PRO A 164 2.53 -16.78 -17.74
CA PRO A 164 2.93 -15.86 -16.69
C PRO A 164 4.29 -15.29 -17.11
N ARG A 165 4.30 -14.01 -17.50
CA ARG A 165 5.56 -13.30 -17.68
C ARG A 165 6.13 -13.11 -16.29
N VAL A 166 7.30 -13.71 -16.08
CA VAL A 166 8.19 -13.32 -14.99
C VAL A 166 8.34 -11.80 -15.09
N LEU A 167 7.94 -11.06 -14.06
CA LEU A 167 8.20 -9.63 -13.98
C LEU A 167 9.71 -9.45 -14.18
N ALA A 168 10.12 -8.57 -15.10
CA ALA A 168 11.53 -8.32 -15.38
C ALA A 168 12.30 -7.84 -14.13
N SER A 169 11.58 -7.32 -13.14
CA SER A 169 12.08 -6.89 -11.84
C SER A 169 11.06 -7.20 -10.74
N LEU A 170 11.52 -7.33 -9.50
CA LEU A 170 10.63 -7.46 -8.34
C LEU A 170 9.67 -6.27 -8.22
N PRO A 171 8.40 -6.48 -7.81
CA PRO A 171 7.44 -5.39 -7.67
C PRO A 171 7.91 -4.37 -6.61
N PRO A 172 7.65 -3.08 -6.83
CA PRO A 172 7.94 -2.04 -5.86
C PRO A 172 6.95 -2.06 -4.69
N LEU A 173 7.38 -1.51 -3.54
CA LEU A 173 6.65 -1.53 -2.28
C LEU A 173 6.07 -0.15 -1.94
N LEU A 174 4.78 -0.10 -1.65
CA LEU A 174 4.08 1.07 -1.14
C LEU A 174 3.92 0.95 0.38
N ARG A 175 4.42 1.93 1.15
CA ARG A 175 4.07 2.10 2.57
C ARG A 175 2.66 2.66 2.64
N LYS A 176 1.71 1.85 3.12
CA LYS A 176 0.34 2.27 3.35
C LYS A 176 0.14 2.56 4.83
N ASP A 177 0.10 3.84 5.15
CA ASP A 177 -0.02 4.38 6.50
C ASP A 177 -0.67 5.78 6.43
N PHE A 178 -0.86 6.40 7.58
CA PHE A 178 -1.33 7.78 7.69
C PHE A 178 -0.13 8.70 7.94
N ILE A 179 0.39 9.26 6.84
CA ILE A 179 1.61 10.08 6.83
C ILE A 179 1.23 11.56 6.88
N PHE A 180 1.75 12.26 7.91
CA PHE A 180 1.53 13.68 8.14
C PHE A 180 2.78 14.42 8.63
N HIS A 181 3.91 13.73 8.78
CA HIS A 181 5.15 14.33 9.24
C HIS A 181 6.37 13.81 8.45
N PRO A 182 7.37 14.65 8.12
CA PRO A 182 8.54 14.24 7.32
C PRO A 182 9.31 13.05 7.91
N TYR A 183 9.34 12.92 9.25
CA TYR A 183 9.94 11.76 9.92
C TYR A 183 9.40 10.43 9.37
N GLN A 184 8.09 10.32 9.12
CA GLN A 184 7.46 9.11 8.60
C GLN A 184 7.87 8.83 7.13
N VAL A 185 8.20 9.88 6.36
CA VAL A 185 8.74 9.74 5.00
C VAL A 185 10.15 9.15 5.06
N TYR A 186 11.01 9.67 5.94
CA TYR A 186 12.35 9.10 6.16
C TYR A 186 12.27 7.64 6.66
N GLU A 187 11.36 7.34 7.58
CA GLU A 187 11.12 5.95 8.01
C GLU A 187 10.68 5.04 6.86
N ALA A 188 9.80 5.52 5.99
CA ALA A 188 9.37 4.75 4.81
C ALA A 188 10.57 4.42 3.93
N ARG A 189 11.43 5.41 3.68
CA ARG A 189 12.65 5.24 2.89
C ARG A 189 13.62 4.25 3.54
N ALA A 190 13.89 4.41 4.84
CA ALA A 190 14.78 3.55 5.61
C ALA A 190 14.30 2.10 5.67
N ALA A 191 12.98 1.88 5.80
CA ALA A 191 12.36 0.55 5.76
C ALA A 191 12.35 -0.08 4.36
N GLY A 192 12.83 0.65 3.35
CA GLY A 192 12.86 0.21 1.97
C GLY A 192 11.48 0.22 1.33
N ALA A 193 10.72 1.31 1.47
CA ALA A 193 9.61 1.61 0.56
C ALA A 193 10.12 2.19 -0.77
N ASP A 194 9.32 2.04 -1.82
CA ASP A 194 9.50 2.72 -3.12
C ASP A 194 8.48 3.85 -3.31
N ALA A 195 7.33 3.71 -2.66
CA ALA A 195 6.27 4.71 -2.64
C ALA A 195 5.64 4.81 -1.25
N LEU A 196 4.90 5.89 -1.01
CA LEU A 196 4.12 6.08 0.20
C LEU A 196 2.75 6.70 -0.09
N LEU A 197 1.80 6.55 0.84
CA LEU A 197 0.46 7.12 0.71
C LEU A 197 0.38 8.50 1.38
N LEU A 198 -0.05 9.52 0.64
CA LEU A 198 -0.49 10.81 1.18
C LEU A 198 -2.01 10.94 1.03
N ILE A 199 -2.70 11.41 2.07
CA ILE A 199 -4.16 11.47 2.12
C ILE A 199 -4.60 12.93 2.13
N ALA A 200 -5.15 13.42 1.02
CA ALA A 200 -5.58 14.81 0.87
C ALA A 200 -6.67 15.22 1.87
N ALA A 201 -7.47 14.29 2.37
CA ALA A 201 -8.47 14.57 3.41
C ALA A 201 -7.86 14.84 4.80
N VAL A 202 -6.58 14.50 5.01
CA VAL A 202 -5.86 14.64 6.28
C VAL A 202 -4.92 15.84 6.25
N LEU A 203 -4.36 16.15 5.09
CA LEU A 203 -3.28 17.13 4.92
C LEU A 203 -3.80 18.43 4.36
N LYS A 204 -3.34 19.56 4.91
CA LYS A 204 -3.52 20.86 4.27
C LYS A 204 -2.63 20.96 3.04
N ASP A 205 -2.98 21.81 2.07
CA ASP A 205 -2.25 21.98 0.81
C ASP A 205 -0.74 22.21 1.01
N LYS A 206 -0.37 23.04 1.98
CA LYS A 206 1.04 23.30 2.31
C LYS A 206 1.74 22.04 2.84
N GLU A 207 1.09 21.31 3.75
CA GLU A 207 1.65 20.09 4.35
C GLU A 207 1.81 19.00 3.28
N LEU A 208 0.81 18.86 2.40
CA LEU A 208 0.87 17.95 1.26
C LEU A 208 2.03 18.30 0.32
N ALA A 209 2.19 19.58 -0.03
CA ALA A 209 3.27 20.05 -0.89
C ALA A 209 4.66 19.81 -0.26
N ASP A 210 4.81 20.11 1.03
CA ASP A 210 6.06 19.89 1.76
C ASP A 210 6.42 18.39 1.82
N LEU A 211 5.43 17.52 2.08
CA LEU A 211 5.64 16.07 2.12
C LEU A 211 5.93 15.49 0.75
N LEU A 212 5.26 15.96 -0.32
CA LEU A 212 5.58 15.58 -1.70
C LEU A 212 7.02 15.94 -2.06
N LYS A 213 7.46 17.15 -1.69
CA LYS A 213 8.83 17.60 -1.92
C LYS A 213 9.85 16.65 -1.27
N VAL A 214 9.69 16.37 0.03
CA VAL A 214 10.61 15.45 0.75
C VAL A 214 10.55 14.04 0.16
N THR A 215 9.37 13.57 -0.23
CA THR A 215 9.18 12.26 -0.86
C THR A 215 10.01 12.15 -2.15
N HIS A 216 9.91 13.16 -3.03
CA HIS A 216 10.65 13.20 -4.29
C HIS A 216 12.16 13.38 -4.09
N GLU A 217 12.59 14.19 -3.12
CA GLU A 217 14.01 14.35 -2.76
C GLU A 217 14.66 13.03 -2.34
N LEU A 218 13.89 12.12 -1.74
CA LEU A 218 14.32 10.77 -1.36
C LEU A 218 14.15 9.73 -2.48
N GLY A 219 13.70 10.14 -3.66
CA GLY A 219 13.46 9.28 -4.82
C GLY A 219 12.22 8.38 -4.72
N LEU A 220 11.35 8.61 -3.73
CA LEU A 220 10.11 7.88 -3.57
C LEU A 220 9.00 8.45 -4.47
N THR A 221 7.93 7.68 -4.67
CA THR A 221 6.68 8.13 -5.30
C THR A 221 5.57 8.34 -4.25
N ALA A 222 4.66 9.29 -4.47
CA ALA A 222 3.43 9.47 -3.68
C ALA A 222 2.24 9.86 -4.56
#